data_AF-A0A1Z4LT75-F1
#
_entry.id   AF-A0A1Z4LT75-F1
#
_cell.length_a   1.000
_cell.length_b   1.000
_cell.length_c   1.000
_cell.angle_alpha   90.00
_cell.angle_beta   90.00
_cell.angle_gamma   90.00
#
_symmetry.space_group_name_H-M   'P 1'
#
loop_
_entity.id
_entity.type
_entity.pdbx_description
1 polymer ?
#
loop_
_entity_poly.entity_id
_entity_poly.type
_entity_poly.pdbx_seq_one_letter_code
_entity_poly.pdbx_strand_id
1 'polypeptide(L)'
;MATQKVTVELPQAIFQQLARIAQATQQPLETLVAQSIVSNLPPTPDNAPLEIQEELLQMQIWNDEELLAIAKSQITSEQQKRHTELLEKNSGNEELNKSERQELNELRIKADRLMLQKAYAWSVLRWRGHKVPSLNEMPL
;
A
#
# COMPACT_ATOMS: atom_id res chain seq x y z
N MET A 1 -5.79 20.31 16.77
CA MET A 1 -4.66 20.00 15.86
C MET A 1 -3.86 21.25 15.65
N ALA A 2 -2.53 21.18 15.74
CA ALA A 2 -1.67 22.32 15.43
C ALA A 2 -1.65 22.54 13.91
N THR A 3 -1.83 23.78 13.47
CA THR A 3 -1.73 24.16 12.04
C THR A 3 -0.36 24.79 11.79
N GLN A 4 0.28 24.37 10.71
CA GLN A 4 1.56 24.92 10.26
C GLN A 4 1.38 25.55 8.88
N LYS A 5 2.00 26.72 8.67
CA LYS A 5 1.98 27.41 7.40
C LYS A 5 3.24 27.08 6.61
N VAL A 6 3.07 26.66 5.37
CA VAL A 6 4.16 26.41 4.42
C VAL A 6 3.97 27.36 3.25
N THR A 7 5.02 28.10 2.90
CA THR A 7 5.05 28.95 1.69
C THR A 7 5.61 28.12 0.55
N VAL A 8 4.88 28.02 -0.55
CA VAL A 8 5.25 27.25 -1.73
C VAL A 8 5.30 28.14 -2.96
N GLU A 9 6.30 27.96 -3.81
CA GLU A 9 6.35 28.59 -5.11
C GLU A 9 5.52 27.76 -6.10
N LEU A 10 4.49 28.37 -6.68
CA LEU A 10 3.61 27.73 -7.66
C LEU A 10 3.78 28.40 -9.03
N PRO A 11 3.75 27.65 -10.13
CA PRO A 11 3.65 28.25 -11.45
C PRO A 11 2.43 29.17 -11.53
N GLN A 12 2.61 30.39 -12.07
CA GLN A 12 1.57 31.42 -12.13
C GLN A 12 0.25 30.89 -12.72
N ALA A 13 0.32 30.03 -13.73
CA ALA A 13 -0.84 29.41 -14.37
C ALA A 13 -1.68 28.56 -13.39
N ILE A 14 -1.03 27.78 -12.52
CA ILE A 14 -1.69 26.93 -11.52
C ILE A 14 -2.34 27.79 -10.46
N PHE A 15 -1.65 28.83 -9.97
CA PHE A 15 -2.21 29.77 -9.00
C PHE A 15 -3.48 30.44 -9.55
N GLN A 16 -3.45 30.92 -10.79
CA GLN A 16 -4.62 31.54 -11.43
C GLN A 16 -5.76 30.55 -11.64
N GLN A 17 -5.48 29.30 -11.97
CA GLN A 17 -6.50 28.25 -12.06
C GLN A 17 -7.17 28.01 -10.71
N LEU A 18 -6.39 27.83 -9.64
CA LEU A 18 -6.91 27.65 -8.29
C LEU A 18 -7.73 28.86 -7.82
N ALA A 19 -7.27 30.08 -8.10
CA ALA A 19 -8.00 31.30 -7.77
C ALA A 19 -9.37 31.39 -8.48
N ARG A 20 -9.44 31.01 -9.77
CA ARG A 20 -10.72 30.95 -10.51
C ARG A 20 -11.68 29.92 -9.90
N ILE A 21 -11.18 28.73 -9.55
CA ILE A 21 -12.00 27.69 -8.92
C ILE A 21 -12.50 28.16 -7.55
N ALA A 22 -11.62 28.73 -6.73
CA ALA A 22 -11.96 29.27 -5.40
C ALA A 22 -13.07 30.33 -5.48
N GLN A 23 -13.01 31.24 -6.46
CA GLN A 23 -14.08 32.21 -6.71
C GLN A 23 -15.39 31.54 -7.13
N ALA A 24 -15.32 30.57 -8.05
CA ALA A 24 -16.51 29.87 -8.55
C ALA A 24 -17.19 29.01 -7.46
N THR A 25 -16.41 28.40 -6.56
CA THR A 25 -16.91 27.58 -5.45
C THR A 25 -17.18 28.37 -4.17
N GLN A 26 -16.90 29.69 -4.17
CA GLN A 26 -16.99 30.57 -3.00
C GLN A 26 -16.20 30.05 -1.79
N GLN A 27 -15.05 29.44 -2.04
CA GLN A 27 -14.16 28.92 -1.00
C GLN A 27 -12.88 29.76 -0.91
N PRO A 28 -12.29 29.93 0.29
CA PRO A 28 -10.97 30.55 0.41
C PRO A 28 -9.93 29.76 -0.39
N LEU A 29 -9.04 30.48 -1.09
CA LEU A 29 -7.97 29.87 -1.89
C LEU A 29 -7.10 28.92 -1.05
N GLU A 30 -6.76 29.32 0.18
CA GLU A 30 -5.97 28.51 1.12
C GLU A 30 -6.65 27.18 1.42
N THR A 31 -7.97 27.17 1.61
CA THR A 31 -8.75 25.97 1.88
C THR A 31 -8.75 25.03 0.68
N LEU A 32 -8.94 25.57 -0.54
CA LEU A 32 -8.89 24.78 -1.77
C LEU A 32 -7.51 24.17 -2.00
N VAL A 33 -6.44 24.95 -1.77
CA VAL A 33 -5.05 24.49 -1.86
C VAL A 33 -4.79 23.37 -0.85
N ALA A 34 -5.17 23.57 0.41
CA ALA A 34 -5.00 22.57 1.46
C ALA A 34 -5.73 21.27 1.12
N GLN A 35 -6.99 21.35 0.67
CA GLN A 35 -7.75 20.17 0.24
C GLN A 35 -7.09 19.44 -0.93
N SER A 36 -6.58 20.20 -1.91
CA SER A 36 -5.88 19.63 -3.07
C SER A 36 -4.61 18.89 -2.66
N ILE A 37 -3.85 19.44 -1.70
CA ILE A 37 -2.64 18.81 -1.15
C ILE A 37 -3.01 17.54 -0.39
N VAL A 38 -3.95 17.63 0.57
CA VAL A 38 -4.39 16.48 1.38
C VAL A 38 -4.88 15.32 0.50
N SER A 39 -5.62 15.64 -0.57
CA SER A 39 -6.15 14.63 -1.49
C SER A 39 -5.08 13.94 -2.34
N ASN A 40 -3.87 14.50 -2.40
CA ASN A 40 -2.77 13.99 -3.22
C ASN A 40 -1.54 13.57 -2.41
N LEU A 41 -1.70 13.41 -1.08
CA LEU A 41 -0.63 12.92 -0.22
C LEU A 41 -0.28 11.46 -0.58
N PRO A 42 1.00 11.09 -0.47
CA PRO A 42 1.43 9.71 -0.67
C PRO A 42 0.80 8.78 0.38
N PRO A 43 0.61 7.49 0.05
CA PRO A 43 0.03 6.53 0.98
C PRO A 43 0.95 6.30 2.19
N THR A 44 0.41 6.37 3.40
CA THR A 44 1.16 6.07 4.64
C THR A 44 0.90 4.63 5.11
N PRO A 45 1.91 3.92 5.63
CA PRO A 45 1.74 2.57 6.18
C PRO A 45 1.33 2.57 7.67
N ASP A 46 0.73 3.65 8.19
CA ASP A 46 0.46 3.84 9.64
C ASP A 46 -0.44 2.74 10.24
N ASN A 47 -1.24 2.07 9.41
CA ASN A 47 -2.11 0.95 9.81
C ASN A 47 -1.42 -0.42 9.76
N ALA A 48 -0.19 -0.51 9.26
CA ALA A 48 0.59 -1.75 9.21
C ALA A 48 1.30 -2.00 10.55
N PRO A 49 1.67 -3.25 10.88
CA PRO A 49 2.51 -3.55 12.05
C PRO A 49 3.83 -2.77 12.02
N LEU A 50 4.30 -2.30 13.19
CA LEU A 50 5.51 -1.46 13.30
C LEU A 50 6.73 -2.11 12.64
N GLU A 51 6.82 -3.43 12.68
CA GLU A 51 7.92 -4.23 12.16
C GLU A 51 8.09 -4.12 10.64
N ILE A 52 7.03 -3.75 9.91
CA ILE A 52 7.06 -3.62 8.43
C ILE A 52 6.90 -2.17 7.96
N GLN A 53 6.52 -1.23 8.84
CA GLN A 53 6.24 0.16 8.43
C GLN A 53 7.43 0.83 7.74
N GLU A 54 8.63 0.68 8.31
CA GLU A 54 9.85 1.27 7.73
C GLU A 54 10.13 0.71 6.33
N GLU A 55 9.98 -0.60 6.15
CA GLU A 55 10.15 -1.25 4.86
C GLU A 55 9.14 -0.75 3.83
N LEU A 56 7.86 -0.64 4.21
CA LEU A 56 6.82 -0.10 3.34
C LEU A 56 7.15 1.35 2.95
N LEU A 57 7.58 2.19 3.90
CA LEU A 57 8.00 3.57 3.59
C LEU A 57 9.15 3.61 2.57
N GLN A 58 10.14 2.72 2.66
CA GLN A 58 11.22 2.64 1.68
C GLN A 58 10.72 2.29 0.27
N MET A 59 9.59 1.58 0.13
CA MET A 59 9.02 1.29 -1.19
C MET A 59 8.55 2.56 -1.91
N GLN A 60 8.26 3.65 -1.21
CA GLN A 60 7.87 4.92 -1.86
C GLN A 60 8.94 5.51 -2.77
N ILE A 61 10.21 5.16 -2.55
CA ILE A 61 11.34 5.65 -3.37
C ILE A 61 11.76 4.67 -4.46
N TRP A 62 11.18 3.47 -4.51
CA TRP A 62 11.45 2.49 -5.57
C TRP A 62 10.93 2.98 -6.92
N ASN A 63 11.50 2.49 -8.01
CA ASN A 63 10.98 2.78 -9.34
C ASN A 63 9.69 1.97 -9.62
N ASP A 64 9.00 2.33 -10.71
CA ASP A 64 7.71 1.71 -11.03
C ASP A 64 7.84 0.21 -11.39
N GLU A 65 8.98 -0.22 -11.95
CA GLU A 65 9.22 -1.62 -12.30
C GLU A 65 9.40 -2.48 -11.05
N GLU A 66 10.16 -1.99 -10.06
CA GLU A 66 10.36 -2.64 -8.76
C GLU A 66 9.03 -2.79 -8.02
N LEU A 67 8.22 -1.73 -7.99
CA LEU A 67 6.89 -1.74 -7.39
C LEU A 67 5.96 -2.72 -8.12
N LEU A 68 6.00 -2.77 -9.44
CA LEU A 68 5.18 -3.69 -10.21
C LEU A 68 5.60 -5.15 -10.00
N ALA A 69 6.90 -5.41 -9.89
CA ALA A 69 7.44 -6.74 -9.64
C ALA A 69 6.96 -7.29 -8.28
N ILE A 70 7.05 -6.50 -7.21
CA ILE A 70 6.54 -6.92 -5.90
C ILE A 70 5.01 -6.99 -5.90
N ALA A 71 4.31 -6.04 -6.54
CA ALA A 71 2.85 -6.03 -6.61
C ALA A 71 2.27 -7.26 -7.31
N LYS A 72 3.00 -7.83 -8.28
CA LYS A 72 2.64 -9.03 -9.02
C LYS A 72 3.27 -10.32 -8.48
N SER A 73 4.10 -10.22 -7.45
CA SER A 73 4.75 -11.38 -6.86
C SER A 73 3.73 -12.36 -6.27
N GLN A 74 4.09 -13.64 -6.30
CA GLN A 74 3.30 -14.73 -5.73
C GLN A 74 4.18 -15.55 -4.78
N ILE A 75 3.53 -16.15 -3.80
CA ILE A 75 4.16 -17.19 -2.99
C ILE A 75 4.55 -18.34 -3.93
N THR A 76 5.69 -18.97 -3.67
CA THR A 76 6.12 -20.11 -4.49
C THR A 76 5.11 -21.25 -4.42
N SER A 77 4.93 -21.99 -5.50
CA SER A 77 4.00 -23.13 -5.54
C SER A 77 4.31 -24.18 -4.47
N GLU A 78 5.59 -24.32 -4.10
CA GLU A 78 6.04 -25.20 -3.01
C GLU A 78 5.53 -24.73 -1.64
N GLN A 79 5.70 -23.45 -1.32
CA GLN A 79 5.19 -22.86 -0.08
C GLN A 79 3.67 -22.92 0.01
N GLN A 80 2.97 -22.70 -1.11
CA GLN A 80 1.51 -22.78 -1.15
C GLN A 80 1.03 -24.22 -0.92
N LYS A 81 1.65 -25.20 -1.61
CA LYS A 81 1.35 -26.62 -1.40
C LYS A 81 1.60 -27.03 0.05
N ARG A 82 2.75 -26.66 0.61
CA ARG A 82 3.11 -26.97 1.99
C ARG A 82 2.14 -26.36 3.00
N HIS A 83 1.71 -25.12 2.77
CA HIS A 83 0.69 -24.45 3.59
C HIS A 83 -0.64 -25.22 3.55
N THR A 84 -1.11 -25.64 2.37
CA THR A 84 -2.32 -26.46 2.23
C THR A 84 -2.20 -27.80 2.94
N GLU A 85 -1.10 -28.53 2.77
CA GLU A 85 -0.84 -29.81 3.46
C GLU A 85 -0.92 -29.67 4.98
N LEU A 86 -0.28 -28.63 5.54
CA LEU A 86 -0.29 -28.37 6.99
C LEU A 86 -1.69 -27.96 7.49
N LEU A 87 -2.47 -27.23 6.70
CA LEU A 87 -3.85 -26.88 7.05
C LEU A 87 -4.79 -28.08 7.01
N GLU A 88 -4.67 -28.93 6.00
CA GLU A 88 -5.42 -30.19 5.89
C GLU A 88 -5.11 -31.10 7.08
N LYS A 89 -3.83 -31.25 7.42
CA LYS A 89 -3.40 -32.04 8.57
C LYS A 89 -3.95 -31.50 9.89
N ASN A 90 -3.94 -30.18 10.08
CA ASN A 90 -4.49 -29.54 11.28
C ASN A 90 -6.02 -29.62 11.38
N SER A 91 -6.71 -29.78 10.25
CA SER A 91 -8.19 -29.85 10.18
C SER A 91 -8.70 -31.28 10.25
N GLY A 92 -7.91 -32.25 9.77
CA GLY A 92 -8.06 -33.65 10.11
C GLY A 92 -7.70 -33.87 11.59
N ASN A 93 -8.15 -34.96 12.19
CA ASN A 93 -7.89 -35.27 13.60
C ASN A 93 -6.39 -35.55 13.92
N GLU A 94 -5.44 -35.07 13.11
CA GLU A 94 -4.01 -35.22 13.28
C GLU A 94 -3.43 -33.98 13.97
N GLU A 95 -2.90 -34.15 15.19
CA GLU A 95 -2.24 -33.05 15.87
C GLU A 95 -0.92 -32.70 15.17
N LEU A 96 -0.80 -31.44 14.73
CA LEU A 96 0.48 -30.90 14.27
C LEU A 96 1.51 -30.99 15.39
N ASN A 97 2.69 -31.52 15.06
CA ASN A 97 3.82 -31.50 15.98
C ASN A 97 4.36 -30.06 16.15
N LYS A 98 5.21 -29.83 17.14
CA LYS A 98 5.73 -28.47 17.44
C LYS A 98 6.45 -27.83 16.24
N SER A 99 7.20 -28.62 15.46
CA SER A 99 7.92 -28.14 14.29
C SER A 99 6.96 -27.74 13.17
N GLU A 100 5.92 -28.54 12.93
CA GLU A 100 4.90 -28.27 11.91
C GLU A 100 4.05 -27.04 12.26
N ARG A 101 3.72 -26.85 13.54
CA ARG A 101 3.03 -25.63 14.00
C ARG A 101 3.87 -24.38 13.79
N GLN A 102 5.17 -24.46 14.08
CA GLN A 102 6.09 -23.37 13.84
C GLN A 102 6.19 -23.07 12.34
N GLU A 103 6.36 -24.09 11.51
CA GLU A 103 6.43 -23.95 10.05
C GLU A 103 5.16 -23.30 9.47
N LEU A 104 3.98 -23.76 9.89
CA LEU A 104 2.70 -23.16 9.48
C LEU A 104 2.61 -21.68 9.85
N ASN A 105 3.05 -21.32 11.06
CA ASN A 105 3.06 -19.93 11.51
C ASN A 105 4.05 -19.07 10.69
N GLU A 106 5.23 -19.59 10.39
CA GLU A 106 6.22 -18.89 9.55
C GLU A 106 5.71 -18.67 8.12
N LEU A 107 5.05 -19.68 7.52
CA LEU A 107 4.43 -19.56 6.20
C LEU A 107 3.33 -18.49 6.20
N ARG A 108 2.49 -18.45 7.24
CA ARG A 108 1.45 -17.43 7.39
C ARG A 108 2.04 -16.02 7.52
N ILE A 109 3.04 -15.84 8.39
CA ILE A 109 3.69 -14.53 8.57
C ILE A 109 4.33 -14.05 7.26
N LYS A 110 4.98 -14.94 6.51
CA LYS A 110 5.55 -14.61 5.19
C LYS A 110 4.47 -14.20 4.18
N ALA A 111 3.36 -14.93 4.16
CA ALA A 111 2.22 -14.62 3.30
C ALA A 111 1.60 -13.26 3.63
N ASP A 112 1.35 -13.00 4.92
CA ASP A 112 0.79 -11.73 5.41
C ASP A 112 1.71 -10.56 5.08
N ARG A 113 3.02 -10.71 5.30
CA ARG A 113 4.04 -9.71 4.95
C ARG A 113 4.03 -9.40 3.45
N LEU A 114 4.00 -10.44 2.60
CA LEU A 114 3.93 -10.26 1.15
C LEU A 114 2.65 -9.55 0.71
N MET A 115 1.52 -9.88 1.32
CA MET A 115 0.24 -9.23 1.04
C MET A 115 0.28 -7.74 1.37
N LEU A 116 0.90 -7.35 2.50
CA LEU A 116 1.09 -5.95 2.87
C LEU A 116 1.99 -5.22 1.86
N GLN A 117 3.12 -5.81 1.46
CA GLN A 117 3.99 -5.24 0.43
C GLN A 117 3.25 -5.07 -0.91
N LYS A 118 2.47 -6.07 -1.34
CA LYS A 118 1.67 -6.00 -2.57
C LYS A 118 0.64 -4.88 -2.51
N ALA A 119 -0.12 -4.80 -1.42
CA ALA A 119 -1.14 -3.76 -1.23
C ALA A 119 -0.53 -2.36 -1.21
N TYR A 120 0.61 -2.21 -0.54
CA TYR A 120 1.32 -0.94 -0.47
C TYR A 120 1.89 -0.54 -1.84
N ALA A 121 2.50 -1.48 -2.57
CA ALA A 121 3.02 -1.22 -3.91
C ALA A 121 1.92 -0.75 -4.87
N TRP A 122 0.75 -1.39 -4.86
CA TRP A 122 -0.41 -0.93 -5.64
C TRP A 122 -0.88 0.46 -5.23
N SER A 123 -0.82 0.79 -3.94
CA SER A 123 -1.19 2.12 -3.43
C SER A 123 -0.23 3.21 -3.91
N VAL A 124 1.08 2.94 -3.91
CA VAL A 124 2.10 3.86 -4.43
C VAL A 124 1.97 4.01 -5.94
N LEU A 125 1.79 2.91 -6.68
CA LEU A 125 1.57 2.94 -8.13
C LEU A 125 0.33 3.77 -8.50
N ARG A 126 -0.78 3.60 -7.76
CA ARG A 126 -1.99 4.41 -7.95
C ARG A 126 -1.73 5.90 -7.72
N TRP A 127 -1.02 6.23 -6.65
CA TRP A 127 -0.64 7.62 -6.34
C TRP A 127 0.23 8.24 -7.44
N ARG A 128 1.08 7.45 -8.09
CA ARG A 128 1.87 7.86 -9.27
C ARG A 128 1.07 7.91 -10.59
N GLY A 129 -0.23 7.61 -10.55
CA GLY A 129 -1.11 7.68 -11.72
C GLY A 129 -1.22 6.39 -12.53
N HIS A 130 -0.67 5.27 -12.06
CA HIS A 130 -0.81 3.98 -12.73
C HIS A 130 -2.21 3.39 -12.52
N LYS A 131 -2.67 2.63 -13.51
CA LYS A 131 -3.92 1.86 -13.39
C LYS A 131 -3.69 0.67 -12.46
N VAL A 132 -4.50 0.60 -11.40
CA VAL A 132 -4.56 -0.59 -10.55
C VAL A 132 -5.52 -1.60 -11.21
N PRO A 133 -5.10 -2.86 -11.40
CA PRO A 133 -5.95 -3.91 -11.92
C PRO A 133 -7.16 -4.13 -11.02
N SER A 134 -8.26 -4.58 -11.61
CA SER A 134 -9.42 -5.04 -10.85
C SER A 134 -9.07 -6.29 -10.04
N LEU A 135 -9.82 -6.59 -8.98
CA LEU A 135 -9.59 -7.80 -8.14
C LEU A 135 -9.46 -9.09 -8.97
N ASN A 136 -10.21 -9.20 -10.07
CA ASN A 136 -10.19 -10.36 -10.96
C ASN A 136 -8.92 -10.46 -11.85
N GLU A 137 -8.17 -9.36 -11.96
CA GLU A 137 -6.95 -9.25 -12.77
C GLU A 137 -5.69 -9.28 -11.90
N MET A 138 -5.85 -9.29 -10.57
CA MET A 138 -4.74 -9.39 -9.64
C MET A 138 -4.26 -10.86 -9.55
N PRO A 139 -2.94 -11.11 -9.62
CA PRO A 139 -2.39 -12.43 -9.34
C PRO A 139 -2.61 -12.76 -7.85
N LEU A 140 -3.58 -13.64 -7.60
CA LEU A 140 -3.80 -14.31 -6.30
C LEU A 140 -2.61 -15.22 -5.98
#